data_AF-A0A7S1MU78-F1
#
_entry.id   AF-A0A7S1MU78-F1
#
_cell.length_a   1.000
_cell.length_b   1.000
_cell.length_c   1.000
_cell.angle_alpha   90.00
_cell.angle_beta   90.00
_cell.angle_gamma   90.00
#
_symmetry.space_group_name_H-M   'P 1'
#
loop_
_entity.id
_entity.type
_entity.pdbx_description
1 polymer ?
#
loop_
_entity_poly.entity_id
_entity_poly.type
_entity_poly.pdbx_seq_one_letter_code
_entity_poly.pdbx_strand_id
1 'polypeptide(L)'
;SIGYASPHTPQQTPLGANDDWYWMLASVLPCDPQIKVVSNDQMRDHRLALLEPRPFMRWKTTQILRFDLSHAYEPAKISSGELETPDIALIPPPRFSSELQRTVTDEGVVWHIPIGV
;
A
#
# COMPACT_ATOMS: atom_id res chain seq x y z
N SER A 1 -17.42 18.38 7.87
CA SER A 1 -16.90 19.16 6.74
C SER A 1 -15.44 18.78 6.58
N ILE A 2 -15.09 18.02 5.54
CA ILE A 2 -13.69 17.72 5.24
C ILE A 2 -13.17 18.98 4.57
N GLY A 3 -12.55 19.86 5.36
CA GLY A 3 -11.95 21.09 4.86
C GLY A 3 -10.82 20.73 3.90
N TYR A 4 -10.77 21.42 2.76
CA TYR A 4 -9.64 21.34 1.83
C TYR A 4 -8.39 21.85 2.55
N ALA A 5 -7.62 20.92 3.13
CA ALA A 5 -6.33 21.20 3.74
C ALA A 5 -5.33 21.61 2.66
N SER A 6 -4.43 22.52 3.01
CA SER A 6 -3.29 22.87 2.16
C SER A 6 -2.52 21.60 1.78
N PRO A 7 -2.09 21.42 0.52
CA PRO A 7 -1.55 20.17 -0.01
C PRO A 7 -0.27 19.65 0.69
N HIS A 8 0.27 20.41 1.65
CA HIS A 8 1.51 20.08 2.37
C HIS A 8 1.32 19.93 3.89
N THR A 9 0.09 19.96 4.40
CA THR A 9 -0.15 19.85 5.84
C THR A 9 -0.54 18.42 6.22
N PRO A 10 0.17 17.76 7.16
CA PRO A 10 -0.22 16.46 7.66
C PRO A 10 -1.62 16.54 8.29
N GLN A 11 -2.45 15.54 7.98
CA GLN A 11 -3.81 15.45 8.49
C GLN A 11 -3.81 14.64 9.80
N GLN A 12 -4.56 15.12 10.79
CA GLN A 12 -4.74 14.41 12.06
C GLN A 12 -6.09 13.69 12.06
N THR A 13 -6.07 12.40 12.34
CA THR A 13 -7.28 11.61 12.59
C THR A 13 -7.91 12.04 13.92
N PRO A 14 -9.24 12.28 13.97
CA PRO A 14 -9.93 12.58 15.23
C PRO A 14 -9.72 11.48 16.28
N LEU A 15 -9.65 11.87 17.55
CA LEU A 15 -9.43 10.93 18.66
C LEU A 15 -10.54 9.86 18.69
N GLY A 16 -10.14 8.59 18.71
CA GLY A 16 -11.05 7.43 18.76
C GLY A 16 -11.61 7.00 17.40
N ALA A 17 -11.31 7.70 16.31
CA ALA A 17 -11.60 7.24 14.96
C ALA A 17 -10.48 6.31 14.46
N ASN A 18 -10.84 5.31 13.66
CA ASN A 18 -9.86 4.47 12.98
C ASN A 18 -9.29 5.24 11.77
N ASP A 19 -7.97 5.46 11.77
CA ASP A 19 -7.19 6.13 10.74
C ASP A 19 -7.15 5.36 9.41
N ASP A 20 -7.36 4.04 9.44
CA ASP A 20 -7.46 3.17 8.26
C ASP A 20 -8.45 3.67 7.22
N TRP A 21 -9.62 4.12 7.67
CA TRP A 21 -10.64 4.66 6.77
C TRP A 21 -10.19 5.91 6.03
N TYR A 22 -9.35 6.74 6.67
CA TYR A 22 -8.94 8.02 6.11
C TYR A 22 -7.92 7.84 5.00
N TRP A 23 -6.88 7.05 5.23
CA TRP A 23 -5.86 6.83 4.21
C TRP A 23 -6.36 5.90 3.09
N MET A 24 -7.25 4.95 3.39
CA MET A 24 -7.95 4.18 2.36
C MET A 24 -8.82 5.08 1.48
N LEU A 25 -9.66 5.92 2.08
CA LEU A 25 -10.54 6.84 1.34
C LEU A 25 -9.71 7.79 0.48
N ALA A 26 -8.67 8.40 1.05
CA ALA A 26 -7.78 9.31 0.32
C ALA A 26 -7.17 8.67 -0.94
N SER A 27 -6.86 7.36 -0.90
CA SER A 27 -6.28 6.63 -2.03
C SER A 27 -7.26 6.26 -3.15
N VAL A 28 -8.57 6.29 -2.89
CA VAL A 28 -9.61 5.97 -3.89
C VAL A 28 -10.33 7.21 -4.39
N LEU A 29 -10.11 8.38 -3.77
CA LEU A 29 -10.68 9.63 -4.24
C LEU A 29 -10.15 9.95 -5.65
N PRO A 30 -11.02 10.42 -6.56
CA PRO A 30 -10.69 10.62 -7.98
C PRO A 30 -9.79 11.85 -8.24
N CYS A 31 -9.08 12.34 -7.22
CA CYS A 31 -8.28 13.56 -7.32
C CYS A 31 -6.97 13.35 -8.07
N ASP A 32 -6.35 12.17 -7.97
CA ASP A 32 -5.13 11.83 -8.69
C ASP A 32 -4.96 10.31 -8.85
N PRO A 33 -4.90 9.77 -10.08
CA PRO A 33 -4.70 8.34 -10.33
C PRO A 33 -3.30 7.82 -9.91
N GLN A 34 -2.37 8.69 -9.54
CA GLN A 34 -1.02 8.35 -9.11
C GLN A 34 -0.87 8.19 -7.58
N ILE A 35 -1.93 8.42 -6.79
CA ILE A 35 -1.84 8.31 -5.34
C ILE A 35 -1.42 6.88 -4.94
N LYS A 36 -0.35 6.80 -4.15
CA LYS A 36 0.12 5.56 -3.53
C LYS A 36 0.09 5.68 -2.02
N VAL A 37 -0.28 4.59 -1.37
CA VAL A 37 -0.24 4.46 0.08
C VAL A 37 1.10 3.82 0.44
N VAL A 38 1.91 4.46 1.27
CA VAL A 38 3.14 3.83 1.79
C VAL A 38 2.81 3.20 3.14
N SER A 39 2.79 1.88 3.22
CA SER A 39 2.51 1.15 4.46
C SER A 39 3.00 -0.30 4.40
N ASN A 40 3.42 -0.82 5.56
CA ASN A 40 3.72 -2.24 5.75
C ASN A 40 2.55 -3.02 6.38
N ASP A 41 1.43 -2.36 6.64
CA ASP A 41 0.25 -2.98 7.21
C ASP A 41 -0.31 -4.07 6.28
N GLN A 42 -0.70 -5.19 6.88
CA GLN A 42 -1.28 -6.32 6.16
C GLN A 42 -2.81 -6.26 6.07
N MET A 43 -3.48 -5.32 6.72
CA MET A 43 -4.93 -5.05 6.65
C MET A 43 -5.79 -6.31 6.85
N ARG A 44 -5.37 -7.23 7.74
CA ARG A 44 -5.97 -8.57 7.85
C ARG A 44 -7.37 -8.55 8.49
N ASP A 45 -7.61 -7.57 9.33
CA ASP A 45 -8.80 -7.31 10.13
C ASP A 45 -9.82 -6.42 9.41
N HIS A 46 -9.39 -5.48 8.57
CA HIS A 46 -10.32 -4.64 7.77
C HIS A 46 -11.11 -5.40 6.70
N ARG A 47 -10.62 -6.57 6.26
CA ARG A 47 -11.28 -7.44 5.27
C ARG A 47 -12.71 -7.80 5.67
N LEU A 48 -12.99 -7.89 6.97
CA LEU A 48 -14.29 -8.31 7.49
C LEU A 48 -15.33 -7.18 7.51
N ALA A 49 -14.91 -5.92 7.39
CA ALA A 49 -15.78 -4.79 7.67
C ALA A 49 -16.37 -4.10 6.44
N LEU A 50 -15.76 -4.14 5.24
CA LEU A 50 -16.18 -3.17 4.21
C LEU A 50 -16.14 -3.51 2.72
N LEU A 51 -15.60 -4.62 2.23
CA LEU A 51 -15.48 -4.78 0.77
C LEU A 51 -15.66 -6.20 0.26
N GLU A 52 -16.19 -6.32 -0.96
CA GLU A 52 -16.03 -7.54 -1.75
C GLU A 52 -14.55 -7.92 -1.82
N PRO A 53 -14.18 -9.21 -1.61
CA PRO A 53 -12.78 -9.61 -1.49
C PRO A 53 -11.93 -9.22 -2.71
N ARG A 54 -12.49 -9.23 -3.92
CA ARG A 54 -11.72 -9.05 -5.15
C ARG A 54 -11.35 -7.58 -5.43
N PRO A 55 -12.27 -6.60 -5.46
CA PRO A 55 -11.92 -5.19 -5.63
C PRO A 55 -10.95 -4.69 -4.56
N PHE A 56 -11.16 -5.09 -3.30
CA PHE A 56 -10.25 -4.73 -2.21
C PHE A 56 -8.84 -5.28 -2.43
N MET A 57 -8.72 -6.57 -2.76
CA MET A 57 -7.41 -7.17 -2.98
C MET A 57 -6.69 -6.54 -4.18
N ARG A 58 -7.40 -6.19 -5.26
CA ARG A 58 -6.82 -5.47 -6.40
C ARG A 58 -6.33 -4.08 -6.02
N TRP A 59 -7.13 -3.31 -5.30
CA TRP A 59 -6.72 -2.00 -4.82
C TRP A 59 -5.49 -2.12 -3.92
N LYS A 60 -5.51 -3.05 -2.95
CA LYS A 60 -4.41 -3.29 -2.01
C LYS A 60 -3.11 -3.64 -2.72
N THR A 61 -3.15 -4.55 -3.70
CA THR A 61 -1.95 -4.99 -4.42
C THR A 61 -1.42 -3.97 -5.42
N THR A 62 -2.20 -2.96 -5.80
CA THR A 62 -1.80 -1.96 -6.82
C THR A 62 -1.54 -0.57 -6.24
N GLN A 63 -2.09 -0.24 -5.08
CA GLN A 63 -1.97 1.10 -4.47
C GLN A 63 -1.03 1.16 -3.27
N ILE A 64 -0.74 0.04 -2.61
CA ILE A 64 0.14 0.01 -1.43
C ILE A 64 1.60 -0.25 -1.84
N LEU A 65 2.46 0.73 -1.55
CA LEU A 65 3.91 0.63 -1.54
C LEU A 65 4.36 0.10 -0.18
N ARG A 66 5.16 -0.96 -0.19
CA ARG A 66 5.83 -1.44 1.03
C ARG A 66 7.17 -0.73 1.16
N PHE A 67 7.73 -0.70 2.35
CA PHE A 67 9.07 -0.17 2.55
C PHE A 67 9.91 -1.13 3.38
N ASP A 68 11.21 -1.12 3.10
CA ASP A 68 12.21 -1.85 3.87
C ASP A 68 13.21 -0.85 4.46
N LEU A 69 13.67 -1.13 5.67
CA LEU A 69 14.65 -0.35 6.40
C LEU A 69 15.85 -1.25 6.67
N SER A 70 17.04 -0.82 6.25
CA SER A 70 18.27 -1.60 6.50
C SER A 70 18.47 -1.91 8.00
N HIS A 71 18.13 -0.94 8.85
CA HIS A 71 18.19 -1.03 10.31
C HIS A 71 17.36 0.07 10.97
N ALA A 72 17.18 -0.02 12.29
CA ALA A 72 16.48 1.01 13.06
C ALA A 72 17.32 2.30 13.16
N TYR A 73 16.65 3.45 13.16
CA TYR A 73 17.32 4.73 13.39
C TYR A 73 17.76 4.85 14.86
N GLU A 74 19.05 4.68 15.12
CA GLU A 74 19.64 4.78 16.46
C GLU A 74 20.70 5.90 16.51
N PRO A 75 20.31 7.15 16.86
CA PRO A 75 21.17 8.32 16.72
C PRO A 75 22.46 8.24 17.54
N ALA A 76 22.42 7.58 18.71
CA ALA A 76 23.61 7.36 19.53
C ALA A 76 24.66 6.49 18.81
N LYS A 77 24.24 5.37 18.21
CA LYS A 77 25.12 4.46 17.46
C LYS A 77 25.59 5.05 16.13
N ILE A 78 24.75 5.90 15.51
CA ILE A 78 25.13 6.64 14.30
C ILE A 78 26.23 7.66 14.62
N SER A 79 26.08 8.39 15.73
CA SER A 79 27.07 9.38 16.14
C SER A 79 28.41 8.76 16.58
N SER A 80 28.40 7.53 17.11
CA SER A 80 29.62 6.80 17.48
C SER A 80 30.28 6.08 16.30
N GLY A 81 29.65 6.07 15.12
CA GLY A 81 30.10 5.33 13.94
C GLY A 81 29.90 3.81 14.02
N GLU A 82 29.16 3.32 15.02
CA GLU A 82 28.81 1.90 15.17
C GLU A 82 27.74 1.46 14.17
N LEU A 83 26.89 2.39 13.75
CA LEU A 83 25.79 2.15 12.82
C LEU A 83 25.77 3.23 11.74
N GLU A 84 25.49 2.85 10.50
CA GLU A 84 25.30 3.84 9.43
C GLU A 84 23.91 4.48 9.52
N THR A 85 23.62 5.49 8.70
CA THR A 85 22.24 5.99 8.59
C THR A 85 21.39 4.94 7.86
N PRO A 86 20.16 4.63 8.31
CA PRO A 86 19.37 3.59 7.67
C PRO A 86 18.99 3.97 6.25
N ASP A 87 19.20 3.02 5.34
CA ASP A 87 18.73 3.11 3.97
C ASP A 87 17.25 2.74 3.91
N ILE A 88 16.49 3.51 3.13
CA ILE A 88 15.06 3.30 2.93
C ILE A 88 14.82 2.86 1.49
N ALA A 89 14.26 1.67 1.32
CA ALA A 89 13.85 1.16 0.01
C ALA A 89 12.32 1.11 -0.08
N LEU A 90 11.76 1.75 -1.11
CA LEU A 90 10.35 1.58 -1.45
C LEU A 90 10.19 0.38 -2.39
N ILE A 91 9.32 -0.55 -2.03
CA ILE A 91 9.00 -1.75 -2.80
C ILE A 91 7.69 -1.48 -3.57
N PRO A 92 7.74 -1.32 -4.90
CA PRO A 92 6.56 -1.06 -5.71
C PRO A 92 5.62 -2.27 -5.75
N PRO A 93 4.30 -2.01 -5.93
CA PRO A 93 3.36 -3.00 -6.41
C PRO A 93 3.91 -3.85 -7.57
N PRO A 94 3.59 -5.16 -7.61
CA PRO A 94 3.85 -5.98 -8.79
C PRO A 94 3.23 -5.35 -10.05
N ARG A 95 3.94 -5.41 -11.17
CA ARG A 95 3.45 -4.88 -12.46
C ARG A 95 2.25 -5.63 -13.01
N PHE A 96 2.03 -6.86 -12.55
CA PHE A 96 0.94 -7.72 -12.97
C PHE A 96 0.22 -8.28 -11.74
N SER A 97 -1.08 -8.51 -11.91
CA SER A 97 -1.91 -9.10 -10.87
C SER A 97 -1.57 -10.58 -10.69
N SER A 98 -1.31 -11.00 -9.45
CA SER A 98 -1.22 -12.41 -9.05
C SER A 98 -2.62 -13.02 -8.87
N GLU A 99 -3.46 -12.90 -9.90
CA GLU A 99 -4.80 -13.51 -9.96
C GLU A 99 -4.85 -14.56 -11.08
N LEU A 100 -5.85 -15.45 -11.04
CA LEU A 100 -6.19 -16.29 -12.18
C LEU A 100 -6.52 -15.40 -13.39
N GLN A 101 -5.77 -15.55 -14.47
CA GLN A 101 -5.96 -14.79 -15.70
C GLN A 101 -6.26 -15.71 -16.88
N ARG A 102 -7.06 -15.20 -17.81
CA ARG A 102 -7.46 -15.88 -19.05
C ARG A 102 -7.15 -14.97 -20.23
N THR A 103 -6.38 -15.48 -21.17
CA THR A 103 -6.03 -14.79 -22.42
C THR A 103 -6.63 -15.56 -23.59
N VAL A 104 -7.30 -14.85 -24.49
CA VAL A 104 -7.81 -15.43 -25.75
C VAL A 104 -6.79 -15.13 -26.83
N THR A 105 -6.34 -16.16 -27.53
CA THR A 105 -5.42 -16.09 -28.66
C THR A 105 -6.08 -16.67 -29.91
N ASP A 106 -5.49 -16.45 -31.08
CA ASP A 106 -5.97 -17.04 -32.34
C ASP A 106 -5.96 -18.58 -32.32
N GLU A 107 -5.16 -19.17 -31.43
CA GLU A 107 -4.95 -20.61 -31.27
C GLU A 107 -5.81 -21.23 -30.15
N GLY A 108 -6.51 -20.42 -29.35
CA GLY A 108 -7.39 -20.90 -28.28
C GLY A 108 -7.38 -20.04 -27.02
N VAL A 109 -7.59 -20.67 -25.86
CA VAL A 109 -7.66 -20.00 -24.56
C VAL A 109 -6.49 -20.45 -23.69
N VAL A 110 -5.68 -19.49 -23.24
CA VAL A 110 -4.56 -19.71 -22.33
C VAL A 110 -4.94 -19.26 -20.93
N TRP A 111 -4.69 -20.11 -19.94
CA TRP A 111 -4.91 -19.81 -18.52
C TRP A 111 -3.57 -19.60 -17.79
N HIS A 112 -3.48 -18.52 -17.03
CA HIS A 112 -2.35 -18.24 -16.15
C HIS A 112 -2.80 -18.41 -14.70
N ILE A 113 -2.21 -19.38 -14.00
CA ILE A 113 -2.56 -19.73 -12.62
C ILE A 113 -1.38 -19.37 -11.72
N PRO A 114 -1.50 -18.36 -10.85
CA PRO A 114 -0.46 -18.06 -9.87
C PRO A 114 -0.43 -19.16 -8.80
N ILE A 115 0.75 -19.71 -8.55
CA ILE A 115 0.98 -20.64 -7.43
C ILE A 115 1.44 -19.79 -6.24
N GLY A 116 0.69 -19.82 -5.15
CA GLY A 116 1.06 -19.10 -3.92
C GLY A 116 2.35 -19.65 -3.34
N VAL A 117 3.26 -18.75 -2.93
CA VAL A 117 4.47 -19.06 -2.15
C VAL A 117 4.27 -18.56 -0.74
#